data_AF-A0A4R6L4M4-F1
#
_entry.id   AF-A0A4R6L4M4-F1
#
_cell.length_a   1.000
_cell.length_b   1.000
_cell.length_c   1.000
_cell.angle_alpha   90.00
_cell.angle_beta   90.00
_cell.angle_gamma   90.00
#
_symmetry.space_group_name_H-M   'P 1'
#
loop_
_entity.id
_entity.type
_entity.pdbx_description
1 polymer ?
#
loop_
_entity_poly.entity_id
_entity_poly.type
_entity_poly.pdbx_seq_one_letter_code
_entity_poly.pdbx_strand_id
1 'polypeptide(L)'
;MKTIIKSSVILVVFTILLFIINSVFNVVFYDNYLHNNLFLGILMIIGTSLLTTFIVYNFKSFWRLFTLILILTLQSCNYAKSNQQVVISEDCGMNWKLINSGDAVPKGGLNMCYMKVVIPNYPMQGESKFISNLKDRVRASVHVDYDYSITDPLAFIKQAKYLGKANTSADSTEALNDSAFEGAENMVIDKRIKDVAKRIFLNEDMVELDQSDIEAKLLDESNKILAPLGVYLNFITLTFDLDEQTRQAIDVSTAMKIYQSKGLEEVGKQVMIERAGATKIIVENKTETIPVKD
;
A
#
# COMPACT_ATOMS: atom_id res chain seq x y z
N MET A 1 12.18 55.94 -1.42
CA MET A 1 12.99 55.53 -2.60
C MET A 1 14.38 54.98 -2.21
N LYS A 2 15.23 55.72 -1.48
CA LYS A 2 16.55 55.21 -1.01
C LYS A 2 16.50 53.94 -0.15
N THR A 3 15.48 53.78 0.68
CA THR A 3 15.26 52.59 1.52
C THR A 3 14.86 51.36 0.70
N ILE A 4 14.00 51.53 -0.30
CA ILE A 4 13.54 50.44 -1.19
C ILE A 4 14.70 49.95 -2.07
N ILE A 5 15.52 50.86 -2.59
CA ILE A 5 16.72 50.51 -3.37
C ILE A 5 17.74 49.75 -2.51
N LYS A 6 17.98 50.18 -1.26
CA LYS A 6 18.83 49.45 -0.32
C LYS A 6 18.30 48.04 -0.02
N SER A 7 17.00 47.89 0.22
CA SER A 7 16.38 46.58 0.47
C SER A 7 16.44 45.66 -0.76
N SER A 8 16.27 46.19 -1.98
CA SER A 8 16.41 45.43 -3.22
C SER A 8 17.84 44.94 -3.44
N VAL A 9 18.85 45.76 -3.15
CA VAL A 9 20.27 45.36 -3.25
C VAL A 9 20.59 44.27 -2.23
N ILE A 10 20.07 44.38 -1.00
CA ILE A 10 20.24 43.34 0.03
C ILE A 10 19.60 42.02 -0.38
N LEU A 11 18.42 42.05 -1.01
CA LEU A 11 17.74 40.85 -1.52
C LEU A 11 18.56 40.16 -2.62
N VAL A 12 19.12 40.92 -3.56
CA VAL A 12 19.97 40.39 -4.64
C VAL A 12 21.27 39.80 -4.10
N VAL A 13 21.90 40.45 -3.12
CA VAL A 13 23.09 39.91 -2.45
C VAL A 13 22.74 38.62 -1.69
N PHE A 14 21.55 38.55 -1.09
CA PHE A 14 21.10 37.36 -0.36
C PHE A 14 20.78 36.17 -1.29
N THR A 15 20.20 36.40 -2.46
CA THR A 15 19.98 35.33 -3.45
C THR A 15 21.29 34.80 -4.03
N ILE A 16 22.28 35.67 -4.26
CA ILE A 16 23.64 35.27 -4.65
C ILE A 16 24.29 34.42 -3.53
N LEU A 17 24.09 34.80 -2.26
CA LEU A 17 24.60 34.09 -1.09
C LEU A 17 24.00 32.68 -0.97
N LEU A 18 22.69 32.53 -1.17
CA LEU A 18 22.03 31.22 -1.19
C LEU A 18 22.55 30.33 -2.33
N PHE A 19 22.84 30.91 -3.49
CA PHE A 19 23.40 30.19 -4.63
C PHE A 19 24.83 29.67 -4.33
N ILE A 20 25.66 30.49 -3.69
CA ILE A 20 27.01 30.10 -3.25
C ILE A 20 26.95 28.98 -2.21
N ILE A 21 26.05 29.07 -1.22
CA ILE A 21 25.90 28.01 -0.19
C ILE A 21 25.47 26.69 -0.84
N ASN A 22 24.51 26.72 -1.78
CA ASN A 22 24.07 25.53 -2.50
C ASN A 22 25.20 24.92 -3.35
N SER A 23 26.02 25.73 -4.01
CA SER A 23 27.20 25.27 -4.74
C SER A 23 28.28 24.68 -3.83
N VAL A 24 28.53 25.26 -2.65
CA VAL A 24 29.46 24.69 -1.65
C VAL A 24 28.95 23.35 -1.11
N PHE A 25 27.65 23.26 -0.82
CA PHE A 25 27.02 22.00 -0.41
C PHE A 25 27.24 20.91 -1.47
N ASN A 26 27.03 21.23 -2.75
CA ASN A 26 27.25 20.28 -3.83
C ASN A 26 28.73 19.87 -4.00
N VAL A 27 29.68 20.78 -3.75
CA VAL A 27 31.12 20.46 -3.77
C VAL A 27 31.55 19.55 -2.61
N VAL A 28 30.93 19.68 -1.44
CA VAL A 28 31.28 18.90 -0.24
C VAL A 28 30.66 17.51 -0.25
N PHE A 29 29.46 17.37 -0.82
CA PHE A 29 28.69 16.11 -0.78
C PHE A 29 28.73 15.30 -2.10
N TYR A 30 29.16 15.89 -3.23
CA TYR A 30 29.34 15.18 -4.49
C TYR A 30 30.79 15.27 -4.99
N ASP A 31 31.43 14.10 -5.16
CA ASP A 31 32.81 14.00 -5.66
C ASP A 31 32.97 14.61 -7.08
N ASN A 32 34.12 15.25 -7.32
CA ASN A 32 34.56 15.84 -8.61
C ASN A 32 33.78 17.06 -9.17
N TYR A 33 32.93 17.74 -8.38
CA TYR A 33 32.18 18.92 -8.86
C TYR A 33 33.07 20.08 -9.36
N LEU A 34 34.20 20.34 -8.68
CA LEU A 34 35.14 21.40 -9.07
C LEU A 34 35.91 21.07 -10.35
N HIS A 35 36.10 19.79 -10.67
CA HIS A 35 36.86 19.37 -11.85
C HIS A 35 36.04 19.50 -13.13
N ASN A 36 34.71 19.37 -13.04
CA ASN A 36 33.76 19.48 -14.15
C ASN A 36 33.28 20.92 -14.42
N ASN A 37 33.40 21.85 -13.46
CA ASN A 37 32.88 23.21 -13.57
C ASN A 37 33.82 24.27 -12.99
N LEU A 38 35.02 24.39 -13.59
CA LEU A 38 36.07 25.33 -13.19
C LEU A 38 35.60 26.80 -13.12
N PHE A 39 34.73 27.22 -14.05
CA PHE A 39 34.19 28.57 -14.11
C PHE A 39 33.30 28.92 -12.90
N LEU A 40 32.47 27.97 -12.44
CA LEU A 40 31.69 28.13 -11.21
C LEU A 40 32.60 28.18 -9.97
N GLY A 41 33.71 27.42 -9.97
CA GLY A 41 34.69 27.45 -8.88
C GLY A 41 35.33 28.83 -8.69
N ILE A 42 35.69 29.52 -9.77
CA ILE A 42 36.27 30.88 -9.72
C ILE A 42 35.22 31.90 -9.25
N LEU A 43 33.98 31.80 -9.75
CA LEU A 43 32.86 32.64 -9.30
C LEU A 43 32.55 32.45 -7.81
N MET A 44 32.72 31.24 -7.26
CA MET A 44 32.58 31.00 -5.81
C MET A 44 33.65 31.72 -4.99
N ILE A 45 34.91 31.73 -5.42
CA ILE A 45 36.00 32.41 -4.70
C ILE A 45 35.79 33.93 -4.71
N ILE A 46 35.41 34.49 -5.86
CA ILE A 46 35.10 35.93 -5.99
C ILE A 46 33.85 36.27 -5.15
N GLY A 47 32.82 35.43 -5.24
CA GLY A 47 31.58 35.59 -4.49
C GLY A 47 31.78 35.55 -2.98
N THR A 48 32.59 34.63 -2.47
CA THR A 48 32.92 34.51 -1.03
C THR A 48 33.77 35.68 -0.53
N SER A 49 34.69 36.20 -1.34
CA SER A 49 35.49 37.39 -1.00
C SER A 49 34.64 38.67 -0.95
N LEU A 50 33.70 38.84 -1.89
CA LEU A 50 32.73 39.95 -1.85
C LEU A 50 31.74 39.81 -0.69
N LEU A 51 31.37 38.59 -0.33
CA LEU A 51 30.50 38.32 0.81
C LEU A 51 31.16 38.72 2.14
N THR A 52 32.41 38.30 2.35
CA THR A 52 33.14 38.57 3.59
C THR A 52 33.36 40.07 3.78
N THR A 53 33.71 40.80 2.71
CA THR A 53 33.84 42.26 2.75
C THR A 53 32.52 42.97 3.02
N PHE A 54 31.40 42.51 2.45
CA PHE A 54 30.07 43.07 2.71
C PHE A 54 29.58 42.80 4.14
N ILE A 55 29.81 41.58 4.67
CA ILE A 55 29.47 41.19 6.05
C ILE A 55 30.28 42.03 7.05
N VAL A 56 31.57 42.26 6.79
CA VAL A 56 32.41 43.11 7.65
C VAL A 56 31.92 44.56 7.66
N TYR A 57 31.54 45.11 6.50
CA TYR A 57 31.10 46.51 6.39
C TYR A 57 29.69 46.76 6.97
N ASN A 58 28.79 45.77 6.92
CA ASN A 58 27.39 45.89 7.37
C ASN A 58 27.03 44.92 8.51
N PHE A 59 28.01 44.59 9.36
CA PHE A 59 27.93 43.52 10.37
C PHE A 59 26.66 43.57 11.25
N LYS A 60 26.30 44.76 11.76
CA LYS A 60 25.09 44.93 12.61
C LYS A 60 23.77 44.72 11.85
N SER A 61 23.70 45.12 10.59
CA SER A 61 22.46 44.99 9.79
C SER A 61 22.29 43.57 9.27
N PHE A 62 23.39 42.90 8.93
CA PHE A 62 23.40 41.51 8.51
C PHE A 62 22.98 40.59 9.65
N TRP A 63 23.55 40.75 10.85
CA TRP A 63 23.17 39.94 12.01
C TRP A 63 21.69 40.09 12.38
N ARG A 64 21.14 41.31 12.32
CA ARG A 64 19.70 41.55 12.55
C ARG A 64 18.82 40.80 11.55
N LEU A 65 19.16 40.87 10.25
CA LEU A 65 18.40 40.20 9.19
C LEU A 65 18.52 38.68 9.31
N PHE A 66 19.72 38.17 9.59
CA PHE A 66 19.98 36.75 9.80
C PHE A 66 19.21 36.19 10.99
N THR A 67 19.20 36.89 12.13
CA THR A 67 18.40 36.47 13.30
C THR A 67 16.90 36.46 13.00
N LEU A 68 16.40 37.41 12.21
CA LEU A 68 14.98 37.51 11.88
C LEU A 68 14.56 36.37 10.93
N ILE A 69 15.40 36.06 9.94
CA ILE A 69 15.19 34.95 9.00
C ILE A 69 15.30 33.60 9.74
N LEU A 70 16.26 33.46 10.66
CA LEU A 70 16.42 32.25 11.47
C LEU A 70 15.19 32.00 12.37
N ILE A 71 14.61 33.06 12.96
CA ILE A 71 13.38 32.94 13.75
C ILE A 71 12.20 32.55 12.86
N LEU A 72 12.10 33.10 11.64
CA LEU A 72 11.04 32.77 10.67
C LEU A 72 11.11 31.32 10.16
N THR A 73 12.30 30.75 9.95
CA THR A 73 12.45 29.37 9.48
C THR A 73 12.18 28.33 10.57
N LEU A 74 12.31 28.69 11.85
CA LEU A 74 11.99 27.83 12.99
C LEU A 74 10.48 27.70 13.25
N GLN A 75 9.64 28.54 12.65
CA GLN A 75 8.19 28.62 12.92
C GLN A 75 7.31 27.70 12.06
N SER A 76 7.84 26.94 11.10
CA SER A 76 6.99 26.01 10.33
C SER A 76 6.68 24.75 11.13
N CYS A 77 5.61 24.75 11.93
CA CYS A 77 5.05 23.54 12.51
C CYS A 77 4.17 22.84 11.48
N ASN A 78 4.44 21.56 11.22
CA ASN A 78 3.52 20.72 10.45
C ASN A 78 2.46 20.17 11.40
N TYR A 79 1.24 20.00 10.89
CA TYR A 79 0.12 19.46 11.66
C TYR A 79 -0.34 18.13 11.06
N ALA A 80 -0.78 17.22 11.91
CA ALA A 80 -1.38 15.97 11.45
C ALA A 80 -2.75 16.26 10.82
N LYS A 81 -2.95 15.83 9.56
CA LYS A 81 -4.23 16.00 8.86
C LYS A 81 -5.26 14.99 9.36
N SER A 82 -6.56 15.26 9.15
CA SER A 82 -7.64 14.36 9.60
C SER A 82 -7.66 13.00 8.90
N ASN A 83 -7.22 12.96 7.64
CA ASN A 83 -7.13 11.73 6.85
C ASN A 83 -5.83 10.94 7.11
N GLN A 84 -5.08 11.29 8.15
CA GLN A 84 -3.79 10.72 8.48
C GLN A 84 -3.67 10.46 9.98
N GLN A 85 -3.02 9.36 10.33
CA GLN A 85 -2.62 8.99 11.68
C GLN A 85 -1.10 9.04 11.71
N VAL A 86 -0.52 9.96 12.48
CA VAL A 86 0.94 10.14 12.50
C VAL A 86 1.50 9.46 13.73
N VAL A 87 2.40 8.49 13.52
CA VAL A 87 3.14 7.86 14.60
C VAL A 87 4.61 8.26 14.54
N ILE A 88 5.17 8.58 15.69
CA ILE A 88 6.56 9.01 15.82
C ILE A 88 7.31 8.13 16.83
N SER A 89 8.61 8.00 16.62
CA SER A 89 9.54 7.40 17.57
C SER A 89 10.78 8.29 17.66
N GLU A 90 11.26 8.50 18.89
CA GLU A 90 12.46 9.30 19.16
C GLU A 90 13.67 8.41 19.50
N ASP A 91 13.45 7.08 19.58
CA ASP A 91 14.37 6.08 20.08
C ASP A 91 14.58 4.94 19.07
N CYS A 92 14.71 5.29 17.79
CA CYS A 92 15.04 4.35 16.72
C CYS A 92 14.00 3.22 16.56
N GLY A 93 12.73 3.50 16.82
CA GLY A 93 11.60 2.59 16.61
C GLY A 93 11.32 1.64 17.77
N MET A 94 11.90 1.88 18.94
CA MET A 94 11.66 1.08 20.15
C MET A 94 10.32 1.43 20.81
N ASN A 95 10.02 2.72 20.96
CA ASN A 95 8.75 3.22 21.45
C ASN A 95 8.09 4.13 20.42
N TRP A 96 6.79 3.95 20.23
CA TRP A 96 5.99 4.71 19.28
C TRP A 96 4.93 5.51 20.03
N LYS A 97 4.70 6.75 19.59
CA LYS A 97 3.67 7.65 20.10
C LYS A 97 2.78 8.08 18.95
N LEU A 98 1.46 8.07 19.19
CA LEU A 98 0.46 8.58 18.25
C LEU A 98 0.33 10.09 18.45
N ILE A 99 0.29 10.81 17.33
CA ILE A 99 -0.07 12.23 17.27
C ILE A 99 -1.48 12.31 16.72
N ASN A 100 -2.39 12.94 17.46
CA ASN A 100 -3.78 13.04 17.03
C ASN A 100 -3.91 14.01 15.86
N SER A 101 -4.97 13.83 15.06
CA SER A 101 -5.28 14.77 14.00
C SER A 101 -5.51 16.18 14.58
N GLY A 102 -4.90 17.18 13.94
CA GLY A 102 -4.91 18.57 14.39
C GLY A 102 -3.75 18.93 15.34
N ASP A 103 -3.06 17.95 15.93
CA ASP A 103 -1.90 18.22 16.76
C ASP A 103 -0.65 18.53 15.91
N ALA A 104 0.25 19.34 16.47
CA ALA A 104 1.52 19.66 15.85
C ALA A 104 2.43 18.42 15.83
N VAL A 105 2.94 18.06 14.66
CA VAL A 105 3.90 16.98 14.49
C VAL A 105 5.30 17.53 14.81
N PRO A 106 5.97 17.02 15.85
CA PRO A 106 7.29 17.51 16.21
C PRO A 106 8.29 17.22 15.09
N LYS A 107 9.25 18.12 14.89
CA LYS A 107 10.35 17.90 13.96
C LYS A 107 11.47 17.12 14.66
N GLY A 108 12.08 16.16 13.96
CA GLY A 108 13.20 15.38 14.49
C GLY A 108 14.46 16.19 14.79
N GLY A 109 14.62 17.38 14.19
CA GLY A 109 15.74 18.27 14.47
C GLY A 109 17.09 17.60 14.24
N LEU A 110 17.90 17.48 15.31
CA LEU A 110 19.21 16.81 15.31
C LEU A 110 19.15 15.34 15.78
N ASN A 111 17.96 14.82 16.13
CA ASN A 111 17.82 13.45 16.57
C ASN A 111 17.88 12.48 15.37
N MET A 112 19.02 11.79 15.23
CA MET A 112 19.23 10.80 14.16
C MET A 112 18.33 9.55 14.30
N CYS A 113 17.83 9.28 15.52
CA CYS A 113 16.90 8.20 15.81
C CYS A 113 15.43 8.61 15.63
N TYR A 114 15.15 9.84 15.21
CA TYR A 114 13.79 10.29 14.98
C TYR A 114 13.20 9.60 13.74
N MET A 115 12.09 8.93 13.96
CA MET A 115 11.33 8.22 12.94
C MET A 115 9.90 8.73 12.96
N LYS A 116 9.31 8.86 11.78
CA LYS A 116 7.93 9.25 11.61
C LYS A 116 7.32 8.42 10.51
N VAL A 117 6.13 7.90 10.79
CA VAL A 117 5.32 7.17 9.82
C VAL A 117 3.95 7.81 9.78
N VAL A 118 3.48 8.08 8.55
CA VAL A 118 2.16 8.61 8.30
C VAL A 118 1.31 7.46 7.80
N ILE A 119 0.34 7.05 8.60
CA ILE A 119 -0.58 5.96 8.30
C ILE A 119 -1.90 6.55 7.80
N PRO A 120 -2.49 6.04 6.71
CA PRO A 120 -3.82 6.47 6.26
C PRO A 120 -4.91 6.30 7.34
N ASN A 121 -5.81 7.28 7.44
CA ASN A 121 -7.01 7.21 8.29
C ASN A 121 -8.28 7.05 7.44
N TYR A 122 -8.21 6.25 6.40
CA TYR A 122 -9.31 5.97 5.49
C TYR A 122 -9.21 4.52 4.99
N PRO A 123 -10.32 3.93 4.51
CA PRO A 123 -10.30 2.57 3.98
C PRO A 123 -9.37 2.43 2.78
N MET A 124 -8.63 1.33 2.75
CA MET A 124 -7.68 0.97 1.70
C MET A 124 -8.07 -0.38 1.11
N GLN A 125 -7.71 -0.60 -0.15
CA GLN A 125 -7.98 -1.83 -0.85
C GLN A 125 -6.70 -2.66 -0.94
N GLY A 126 -6.84 -3.95 -0.70
CA GLY A 126 -5.77 -4.93 -0.83
C GLY A 126 -6.19 -6.10 -1.71
N GLU A 127 -5.21 -6.75 -2.32
CA GLU A 127 -5.41 -7.97 -3.09
C GLU A 127 -4.41 -9.05 -2.69
N SER A 128 -4.89 -10.28 -2.51
CA SER A 128 -4.03 -11.42 -2.23
C SER A 128 -4.33 -12.59 -3.15
N LYS A 129 -3.28 -13.13 -3.76
CA LYS A 129 -3.36 -14.27 -4.67
C LYS A 129 -2.54 -15.44 -4.12
N PHE A 130 -3.19 -16.59 -3.91
CA PHE A 130 -2.50 -17.77 -3.40
C PHE A 130 -3.17 -19.07 -3.82
N ILE A 131 -2.37 -20.14 -3.82
CA ILE A 131 -2.87 -21.48 -4.10
C ILE A 131 -3.30 -22.14 -2.79
N SER A 132 -4.50 -22.74 -2.81
CA SER A 132 -5.03 -23.56 -1.72
C SER A 132 -5.60 -24.87 -2.25
N ASN A 133 -5.75 -25.82 -1.34
CA ASN A 133 -6.51 -27.03 -1.59
C ASN A 133 -7.84 -26.92 -0.85
N LEU A 134 -8.92 -27.33 -1.52
CA LEU A 134 -10.22 -27.55 -0.91
C LEU A 134 -10.34 -29.01 -0.43
N LYS A 135 -11.53 -29.39 0.02
CA LYS A 135 -11.88 -30.78 0.30
C LYS A 135 -11.49 -31.68 -0.88
N ASP A 136 -11.11 -32.92 -0.56
CA ASP A 136 -10.66 -33.93 -1.53
C ASP A 136 -9.43 -33.54 -2.38
N ARG A 137 -8.64 -32.57 -1.89
CA ARG A 137 -7.40 -32.07 -2.52
C ARG A 137 -7.63 -31.40 -3.88
N VAL A 138 -8.82 -30.85 -4.12
CA VAL A 138 -9.08 -29.99 -5.27
C VAL A 138 -8.21 -28.74 -5.14
N ARG A 139 -7.27 -28.56 -6.07
CA ARG A 139 -6.35 -27.42 -6.05
C ARG A 139 -7.01 -26.23 -6.77
N ALA A 140 -7.03 -25.08 -6.12
CA ALA A 140 -7.54 -23.83 -6.69
C ALA A 140 -6.50 -22.72 -6.54
N SER A 141 -6.39 -21.87 -7.57
CA SER A 141 -5.82 -20.53 -7.40
C SER A 141 -6.91 -19.65 -6.81
N VAL A 142 -6.62 -19.03 -5.68
CA VAL A 142 -7.58 -18.23 -4.93
C VAL A 142 -7.16 -16.78 -5.04
N HIS A 143 -8.09 -15.94 -5.47
CA HIS A 143 -7.96 -14.49 -5.45
C HIS A 143 -8.88 -13.94 -4.37
N VAL A 144 -8.31 -13.11 -3.50
CA VAL A 144 -9.02 -12.46 -2.41
C VAL A 144 -8.86 -10.96 -2.57
N ASP A 145 -9.97 -10.27 -2.77
CA ASP A 145 -10.05 -8.82 -2.79
C ASP A 145 -10.67 -8.36 -1.49
N TYR A 146 -10.05 -7.39 -0.82
CA TYR A 146 -10.55 -6.94 0.47
C TYR A 146 -10.34 -5.45 0.67
N ASP A 147 -11.17 -4.88 1.54
CA ASP A 147 -11.03 -3.51 1.98
C ASP A 147 -10.76 -3.51 3.48
N TYR A 148 -9.79 -2.70 3.90
CA TYR A 148 -9.31 -2.68 5.27
C TYR A 148 -9.09 -1.26 5.77
N SER A 149 -9.14 -1.11 7.09
CA SER A 149 -8.87 0.14 7.79
C SER A 149 -7.96 -0.14 8.98
N ILE A 150 -7.00 0.75 9.19
CA ILE A 150 -6.09 0.67 10.34
C ILE A 150 -6.74 1.40 11.50
N THR A 151 -7.22 0.64 12.49
CA THR A 151 -7.97 1.13 13.65
C THR A 151 -7.07 1.41 14.84
N ASP A 152 -5.95 0.69 14.96
CA ASP A 152 -4.90 0.96 15.96
C ASP A 152 -3.54 1.09 15.25
N PRO A 153 -3.07 2.32 14.99
CA PRO A 153 -1.82 2.57 14.29
C PRO A 153 -0.59 2.14 15.11
N LEU A 154 -0.70 2.06 16.45
CA LEU A 154 0.40 1.65 17.31
C LEU A 154 0.56 0.12 17.33
N ALA A 155 -0.53 -0.62 17.30
CA ALA A 155 -0.48 -2.07 17.11
C ALA A 155 0.05 -2.43 15.72
N PHE A 156 -0.39 -1.70 14.69
CA PHE A 156 0.03 -1.92 13.31
C PHE A 156 1.53 -1.68 13.11
N ILE A 157 2.06 -0.54 13.56
CA ILE A 157 3.48 -0.20 13.35
C ILE A 157 4.44 -1.16 14.07
N LYS A 158 4.02 -1.77 15.18
CA LYS A 158 4.83 -2.79 15.88
C LYS A 158 5.07 -4.03 15.04
N GLN A 159 4.14 -4.35 14.13
CA GLN A 159 4.28 -5.44 13.17
C GLN A 159 5.01 -4.97 11.91
N ALA A 160 4.67 -3.78 11.40
CA ALA A 160 5.22 -3.21 10.18
C ALA A 160 6.45 -2.31 10.42
N LYS A 161 7.45 -2.81 11.16
CA LYS A 161 8.59 -2.00 11.64
C LYS A 161 9.41 -1.29 10.55
N TYR A 162 9.44 -1.82 9.34
CA TYR A 162 10.19 -1.25 8.21
C TYR A 162 9.49 -0.07 7.52
N LEU A 163 8.22 0.21 7.84
CA LEU A 163 7.59 1.47 7.43
C LEU A 163 8.31 2.66 8.07
N GLY A 164 8.95 2.45 9.22
CA GLY A 164 9.84 3.40 9.85
C GLY A 164 11.11 3.62 9.02
N LYS A 165 11.12 4.67 8.18
CA LYS A 165 12.36 5.23 7.65
C LYS A 165 12.82 6.39 8.53
N ALA A 166 14.10 6.44 8.85
CA ALA A 166 14.68 7.57 9.57
C ALA A 166 14.53 8.86 8.73
N ASN A 167 14.05 9.93 9.36
CA ASN A 167 14.04 11.30 8.81
C ASN A 167 13.24 11.56 7.51
N THR A 168 12.12 10.88 7.26
CA THR A 168 11.19 11.31 6.18
C THR A 168 10.31 12.48 6.62
N SER A 169 10.23 13.53 5.78
CA SER A 169 9.35 14.68 6.03
C SER A 169 7.89 14.29 5.80
N ALA A 170 6.93 14.88 6.54
CA ALA A 170 5.50 14.55 6.41
C ALA A 170 4.90 15.14 5.12
N ASP A 171 5.58 16.15 4.56
CA ASP A 171 5.18 16.82 3.33
C ASP A 171 5.89 16.24 2.10
N SER A 172 6.74 15.23 2.28
CA SER A 172 7.40 14.60 1.14
C SER A 172 6.45 13.59 0.51
N THR A 173 6.37 13.60 -0.81
CA THR A 173 5.56 12.65 -1.58
C THR A 173 5.98 11.19 -1.32
N GLU A 174 7.18 10.97 -0.74
CA GLU A 174 7.65 9.64 -0.33
C GLU A 174 7.09 9.15 1.03
N ALA A 175 6.38 9.98 1.80
CA ALA A 175 5.81 9.58 3.09
C ALA A 175 4.58 8.67 2.95
N LEU A 176 3.87 8.78 1.83
CA LEU A 176 2.81 7.87 1.39
C LEU A 176 3.32 7.07 0.20
N ASN A 177 4.46 6.42 0.35
CA ASN A 177 4.94 5.53 -0.71
C ASN A 177 4.08 4.26 -0.69
N ASP A 178 3.17 4.14 -1.65
CA ASP A 178 2.26 3.01 -1.82
C ASP A 178 3.00 1.65 -1.75
N SER A 179 4.21 1.57 -2.31
CA SER A 179 5.04 0.35 -2.27
C SER A 179 5.50 -0.05 -0.86
N ALA A 180 5.64 0.90 0.07
CA ALA A 180 6.00 0.57 1.45
C ALA A 180 4.80 -0.06 2.19
N PHE A 181 3.60 0.41 1.88
CA PHE A 181 2.35 -0.11 2.45
C PHE A 181 1.96 -1.46 1.83
N GLU A 182 2.21 -1.71 0.55
CA GLU A 182 2.07 -3.05 -0.05
C GLU A 182 2.86 -4.11 0.71
N GLY A 183 4.12 -3.81 1.07
CA GLY A 183 4.89 -4.72 1.90
C GLY A 183 4.18 -4.98 3.23
N ALA A 184 3.68 -3.92 3.88
CA ALA A 184 3.07 -3.97 5.23
C ALA A 184 1.79 -4.79 5.23
N GLU A 185 0.99 -4.58 4.21
CA GLU A 185 -0.17 -5.39 3.89
C GLU A 185 0.20 -6.87 3.73
N ASN A 186 1.18 -7.17 2.88
CA ASN A 186 1.68 -8.53 2.68
C ASN A 186 2.12 -9.21 3.99
N MET A 187 2.83 -8.47 4.83
CA MET A 187 3.38 -8.99 6.08
C MET A 187 2.36 -9.09 7.20
N VAL A 188 1.37 -8.20 7.29
CA VAL A 188 0.45 -8.11 8.44
C VAL A 188 -0.91 -8.71 8.12
N ILE A 189 -1.41 -8.52 6.90
CA ILE A 189 -2.79 -8.81 6.50
C ILE A 189 -2.85 -10.08 5.65
N ASP A 190 -2.23 -10.08 4.46
CA ASP A 190 -2.30 -11.18 3.49
C ASP A 190 -1.95 -12.53 4.10
N LYS A 191 -0.85 -12.58 4.85
CA LYS A 191 -0.42 -13.83 5.49
C LYS A 191 -1.51 -14.39 6.41
N ARG A 192 -2.22 -13.54 7.16
CA ARG A 192 -3.27 -13.96 8.12
C ARG A 192 -4.51 -14.42 7.37
N ILE A 193 -4.95 -13.65 6.39
CA ILE A 193 -6.07 -14.01 5.52
C ILE A 193 -5.79 -15.37 4.87
N LYS A 194 -4.60 -15.54 4.29
CA LYS A 194 -4.18 -16.80 3.67
C LYS A 194 -4.16 -17.98 4.65
N ASP A 195 -3.64 -17.79 5.86
CA ASP A 195 -3.59 -18.85 6.87
C ASP A 195 -4.99 -19.25 7.37
N VAL A 196 -5.92 -18.29 7.49
CA VAL A 196 -7.33 -18.54 7.83
C VAL A 196 -8.05 -19.23 6.68
N ALA A 197 -7.93 -18.67 5.47
CA ALA A 197 -8.56 -19.17 4.25
C ALA A 197 -8.18 -20.63 3.99
N LYS A 198 -6.90 -20.97 4.07
CA LYS A 198 -6.43 -22.36 3.94
C LYS A 198 -7.05 -23.31 4.96
N ARG A 199 -7.33 -22.85 6.18
CA ARG A 199 -7.97 -23.68 7.21
C ARG A 199 -9.44 -23.91 6.92
N ILE A 200 -10.13 -22.88 6.46
CA ILE A 200 -11.55 -22.95 6.09
C ILE A 200 -11.71 -23.90 4.89
N PHE A 201 -10.98 -23.65 3.81
CA PHE A 201 -11.18 -24.33 2.52
C PHE A 201 -10.97 -25.85 2.56
N LEU A 202 -10.13 -26.36 3.46
CA LEU A 202 -9.88 -27.81 3.58
C LEU A 202 -11.14 -28.65 3.85
N ASN A 203 -12.20 -28.03 4.40
CA ASN A 203 -13.46 -28.71 4.70
C ASN A 203 -14.57 -28.41 3.68
N GLU A 204 -14.34 -27.47 2.76
CA GLU A 204 -15.37 -26.97 1.86
C GLU A 204 -15.34 -27.75 0.54
N ASP A 205 -16.50 -28.22 0.11
CA ASP A 205 -16.67 -28.98 -1.13
C ASP A 205 -16.92 -28.03 -2.30
N MET A 206 -16.03 -27.98 -3.29
CA MET A 206 -16.14 -27.03 -4.40
C MET A 206 -17.46 -27.14 -5.17
N VAL A 207 -18.10 -28.31 -5.23
CA VAL A 207 -19.36 -28.50 -5.97
C VAL A 207 -20.57 -27.95 -5.21
N GLU A 208 -20.50 -27.95 -3.88
CA GLU A 208 -21.63 -27.58 -2.99
C GLU A 208 -21.36 -26.27 -2.23
N LEU A 209 -20.26 -25.59 -2.58
CA LEU A 209 -19.78 -24.39 -1.93
C LEU A 209 -20.75 -23.22 -2.12
N ASP A 210 -21.17 -22.62 -1.01
CA ASP A 210 -21.80 -21.29 -1.02
C ASP A 210 -20.72 -20.23 -0.80
N GLN A 211 -20.52 -19.40 -1.83
CA GLN A 211 -19.51 -18.36 -1.80
C GLN A 211 -19.79 -17.30 -0.72
N SER A 212 -21.06 -16.90 -0.54
CA SER A 212 -21.43 -15.87 0.42
C SER A 212 -21.20 -16.32 1.86
N ASP A 213 -21.51 -17.57 2.17
CA ASP A 213 -21.28 -18.14 3.49
C ASP A 213 -19.78 -18.22 3.83
N ILE A 214 -18.94 -18.60 2.86
CA ILE A 214 -17.49 -18.66 3.05
C ILE A 214 -16.89 -17.27 3.18
N GLU A 215 -17.31 -16.29 2.37
CA GLU A 215 -16.87 -14.91 2.48
C GLU A 215 -17.19 -14.34 3.87
N ALA A 216 -18.42 -14.56 4.36
CA ALA A 216 -18.82 -14.13 5.70
C ALA A 216 -17.99 -14.78 6.81
N LYS A 217 -17.76 -16.10 6.71
CA LYS A 217 -16.93 -16.87 7.67
C LYS A 217 -15.47 -16.44 7.64
N LEU A 218 -14.92 -16.21 6.44
CA LEU A 218 -13.55 -15.75 6.26
C LEU A 218 -13.37 -14.34 6.82
N LEU A 219 -14.34 -13.45 6.62
CA LEU A 219 -14.32 -12.09 7.17
C LEU A 219 -14.27 -12.11 8.70
N ASP A 220 -15.19 -12.84 9.34
CA ASP A 220 -15.28 -12.92 10.80
C ASP A 220 -14.01 -13.52 11.42
N GLU A 221 -13.55 -14.66 10.90
CA GLU A 221 -12.33 -15.31 11.41
C GLU A 221 -11.06 -14.49 11.15
N SER A 222 -10.97 -13.81 10.00
CA SER A 222 -9.83 -12.93 9.71
C SER A 222 -9.83 -11.71 10.64
N ASN A 223 -10.99 -11.09 10.87
CA ASN A 223 -11.11 -9.95 11.78
C ASN A 223 -10.74 -10.30 13.22
N LYS A 224 -11.06 -11.51 13.71
CA LYS A 224 -10.62 -11.98 15.03
C LYS A 224 -9.09 -11.99 15.18
N ILE A 225 -8.37 -12.36 14.11
CA ILE A 225 -6.91 -12.44 14.10
C ILE A 225 -6.26 -11.07 13.85
N LEU A 226 -6.90 -10.21 13.05
CA LEU A 226 -6.37 -8.91 12.65
C LEU A 226 -6.63 -7.81 13.69
N ALA A 227 -7.70 -7.90 14.47
CA ALA A 227 -8.04 -6.96 15.54
C ALA A 227 -6.87 -6.66 16.50
N PRO A 228 -6.14 -7.65 17.08
CA PRO A 228 -5.00 -7.35 17.95
C PRO A 228 -3.80 -6.72 17.22
N LEU A 229 -3.80 -6.72 15.89
CA LEU A 229 -2.79 -6.06 15.05
C LEU A 229 -3.21 -4.65 14.63
N GLY A 230 -4.38 -4.19 15.06
CA GLY A 230 -4.90 -2.86 14.76
C GLY A 230 -5.48 -2.72 13.36
N VAL A 231 -5.92 -3.82 12.76
CA VAL A 231 -6.52 -3.84 11.41
C VAL A 231 -7.93 -4.40 11.48
N TYR A 232 -8.84 -3.78 10.73
CA TYR A 232 -10.20 -4.24 10.54
C TYR A 232 -10.51 -4.34 9.05
N LEU A 233 -11.08 -5.47 8.62
CA LEU A 233 -11.58 -5.69 7.28
C LEU A 233 -13.04 -5.27 7.20
N ASN A 234 -13.34 -4.40 6.24
CA ASN A 234 -14.70 -3.91 5.98
C ASN A 234 -15.51 -4.92 5.14
N PHE A 235 -14.88 -5.51 4.12
CA PHE A 235 -15.42 -6.63 3.35
C PHE A 235 -14.29 -7.48 2.77
N ILE A 236 -14.65 -8.69 2.33
CA ILE A 236 -13.76 -9.62 1.65
C ILE A 236 -14.56 -10.33 0.56
N THR A 237 -13.96 -10.45 -0.61
CA THR A 237 -14.52 -11.11 -1.79
C THR A 237 -13.58 -12.21 -2.22
N LEU A 238 -14.14 -13.35 -2.62
CA LEU A 238 -13.40 -14.55 -2.91
C LEU A 238 -13.66 -15.01 -4.35
N THR A 239 -12.61 -15.28 -5.11
CA THR A 239 -12.72 -15.91 -6.43
C THR A 239 -11.85 -17.15 -6.48
N PHE A 240 -12.41 -18.25 -6.98
CA PHE A 240 -11.70 -19.50 -7.21
C PHE A 240 -11.45 -19.72 -8.69
N ASP A 241 -10.18 -19.72 -9.08
CA ASP A 241 -9.72 -20.09 -10.40
C ASP A 241 -9.25 -21.56 -10.38
N LEU A 242 -10.05 -22.41 -11.00
CA LEU A 242 -9.79 -23.84 -11.15
C LEU A 242 -9.10 -24.14 -12.48
N ASP A 243 -8.31 -25.21 -12.51
CA ASP A 243 -7.80 -25.71 -13.77
C ASP A 243 -8.93 -26.25 -14.66
N GLU A 244 -8.67 -26.31 -15.97
CA GLU A 244 -9.70 -26.66 -16.96
C GLU A 244 -10.30 -28.04 -16.73
N GLN A 245 -9.50 -29.04 -16.34
CA GLN A 245 -9.97 -30.41 -16.14
C GLN A 245 -10.90 -30.48 -14.91
N THR A 246 -10.50 -29.85 -13.81
CA THR A 246 -11.31 -29.76 -12.60
C THR A 246 -12.63 -29.04 -12.85
N ARG A 247 -12.60 -27.90 -13.57
CA ARG A 247 -13.81 -27.16 -13.92
C ARG A 247 -14.77 -28.00 -14.76
N GLN A 248 -14.27 -28.68 -15.79
CA GLN A 248 -15.08 -29.58 -16.61
C GLN A 248 -15.68 -30.73 -15.79
N ALA A 249 -14.90 -31.31 -14.86
CA ALA A 249 -15.40 -32.39 -13.99
C ALA A 249 -16.51 -31.92 -13.05
N ILE A 250 -16.42 -30.69 -12.52
CA ILE A 250 -17.46 -30.08 -11.69
C ILE A 250 -18.71 -29.79 -12.50
N ASP A 251 -18.58 -29.25 -13.71
CA ASP A 251 -19.70 -28.99 -14.62
C ASP A 251 -20.46 -30.28 -14.94
N VAL A 252 -19.72 -31.35 -15.25
CA VAL A 252 -20.28 -32.69 -15.53
C VAL A 252 -20.97 -33.27 -14.29
N SER A 253 -20.33 -33.20 -13.12
CA SER A 253 -20.90 -33.68 -11.86
C SER A 253 -22.20 -32.95 -11.50
N THR A 254 -22.20 -31.62 -11.64
CA THR A 254 -23.36 -30.77 -11.37
C THR A 254 -24.50 -31.07 -12.35
N ALA A 255 -24.19 -31.20 -13.64
CA ALA A 255 -25.16 -31.60 -14.64
C ALA A 255 -25.78 -32.98 -14.33
N MET A 256 -24.96 -33.95 -13.89
CA MET A 256 -25.46 -35.29 -13.52
C MET A 256 -26.39 -35.24 -12.31
N LYS A 257 -26.07 -34.44 -11.28
CA LYS A 257 -26.97 -34.22 -10.13
C LYS A 257 -28.34 -33.69 -10.57
N ILE A 258 -28.37 -32.78 -11.55
CA ILE A 258 -29.63 -32.27 -12.12
C ILE A 258 -30.41 -33.38 -12.82
N TYR A 259 -29.76 -34.17 -13.68
CA TYR A 259 -30.41 -35.31 -14.35
C TYR A 259 -30.96 -36.33 -13.35
N GLN A 260 -30.19 -36.68 -12.33
CA GLN A 260 -30.60 -37.58 -11.25
C GLN A 260 -31.81 -37.03 -10.48
N SER A 261 -31.84 -35.73 -10.18
CA SER A 261 -32.97 -35.09 -9.45
C SER A 261 -34.30 -35.16 -10.23
N LYS A 262 -34.24 -35.38 -11.54
CA LYS A 262 -35.41 -35.52 -12.43
C LYS A 262 -35.68 -36.96 -12.85
N GLY A 263 -34.93 -37.94 -12.34
CA GLY A 263 -35.06 -39.35 -12.74
C GLY A 263 -34.61 -39.61 -14.19
N LEU A 264 -33.78 -38.73 -14.77
CA LEU A 264 -33.30 -38.77 -16.15
C LEU A 264 -31.84 -39.21 -16.24
N GLU A 265 -31.37 -40.03 -15.30
CA GLU A 265 -29.96 -40.39 -15.18
C GLU A 265 -29.40 -41.07 -16.44
N GLU A 266 -30.14 -42.02 -17.01
CA GLU A 266 -29.71 -42.73 -18.23
C GLU A 266 -29.64 -41.80 -19.45
N VAL A 267 -30.56 -40.84 -19.56
CA VAL A 267 -30.52 -39.79 -20.59
C VAL A 267 -29.30 -38.88 -20.37
N GLY A 268 -29.03 -38.51 -19.12
CA GLY A 268 -27.85 -37.72 -18.75
C GLY A 268 -26.54 -38.40 -19.15
N LYS A 269 -26.40 -39.71 -18.87
CA LYS A 269 -25.24 -40.52 -19.28
C LYS A 269 -25.08 -40.54 -20.81
N GLN A 270 -26.18 -40.78 -21.55
CA GLN A 270 -26.15 -40.76 -23.01
C GLN A 270 -25.72 -39.40 -23.57
N VAL A 271 -26.32 -38.31 -23.09
CA VAL A 271 -25.98 -36.94 -23.50
C VAL A 271 -24.50 -36.65 -23.24
N MET A 272 -23.95 -37.07 -22.11
CA MET A 272 -22.53 -36.84 -21.78
C MET A 272 -21.59 -37.66 -22.68
N ILE A 273 -21.90 -38.92 -22.97
CA ILE A 273 -21.13 -39.76 -23.90
C ILE A 273 -21.16 -39.15 -25.31
N GLU A 274 -22.33 -38.71 -25.78
CA GLU A 274 -22.46 -38.09 -27.10
C GLU A 274 -21.76 -36.73 -27.17
N ARG A 275 -21.77 -35.93 -26.10
CA ARG A 275 -21.05 -34.64 -26.05
C ARG A 275 -19.55 -34.80 -26.01
N ALA A 276 -19.04 -35.89 -25.43
CA ALA A 276 -17.63 -36.22 -25.46
C ALA A 276 -17.13 -36.54 -26.89
N GLY A 277 -18.04 -36.92 -27.80
CA GLY A 277 -17.73 -37.26 -29.19
C GLY A 277 -18.21 -36.27 -30.26
N ALA A 278 -19.11 -35.32 -29.96
CA ALA A 278 -19.78 -34.51 -30.99
C ALA A 278 -19.98 -33.02 -30.62
N THR A 279 -19.82 -32.14 -31.61
CA THR A 279 -20.07 -30.69 -31.52
C THR A 279 -21.57 -30.32 -31.48
N LYS A 280 -22.48 -31.25 -31.76
CA LYS A 280 -23.95 -31.05 -31.70
C LYS A 280 -24.66 -32.38 -31.45
N ILE A 281 -25.61 -32.40 -30.51
CA ILE A 281 -26.44 -33.58 -30.16
C ILE A 281 -27.84 -33.40 -30.74
N ILE A 282 -28.39 -34.45 -31.36
CA ILE A 282 -29.80 -34.56 -31.77
C ILE A 282 -30.39 -35.77 -31.06
N VAL A 283 -31.23 -35.55 -30.05
CA VAL A 283 -31.93 -36.63 -29.35
C VAL A 283 -33.30 -36.84 -30.01
N GLU A 284 -33.47 -37.95 -30.73
CA GLU A 284 -34.78 -38.38 -31.23
C GLU A 284 -35.40 -39.42 -30.30
N ASN A 285 -36.53 -39.07 -29.68
CA ASN A 285 -37.29 -39.99 -28.84
C ASN A 285 -38.15 -40.90 -29.73
N LYS A 286 -37.73 -42.16 -29.93
CA LYS A 286 -38.51 -43.14 -30.69
C LYS A 286 -39.59 -43.76 -29.81
N THR A 287 -40.82 -43.27 -29.95
CA THR A 287 -42.01 -43.93 -29.41
C THR A 287 -42.37 -45.13 -30.29
N GLU A 288 -42.12 -46.35 -29.84
CA GLU A 288 -42.58 -47.56 -30.53
C GLU A 288 -44.12 -47.66 -30.41
N THR A 289 -44.83 -47.41 -31.51
CA THR A 289 -46.25 -47.71 -31.63
C THR A 289 -46.44 -49.21 -31.84
N ILE A 290 -47.01 -49.90 -30.86
CA ILE A 290 -47.41 -51.30 -30.95
C ILE A 290 -48.55 -51.41 -31.98
N PRO A 291 -48.45 -52.24 -33.03
CA PRO A 291 -49.54 -52.45 -33.97
C PRO A 291 -50.64 -53.29 -33.32
N VAL A 292 -51.84 -52.72 -33.24
CA VAL A 292 -53.07 -53.45 -32.91
C VAL A 292 -53.36 -54.40 -34.08
N LYS A 293 -53.51 -55.69 -33.76
CA LYS A 293 -53.86 -56.74 -34.73
C LYS A 293 -55.35 -57.00 -34.59
N ASP A 294 -56.11 -56.68 -35.64
CA ASP A 294 -57.51 -57.13 -35.82
C ASP A 294 -57.56 -58.62 -36.17
#